data_AF-A0A2D4KKA6-F1
#
_entry.id   AF-A0A2D4KKA6-F1
#
_cell.length_a   1.000
_cell.length_b   1.000
_cell.length_c   1.000
_cell.angle_alpha   90.00
_cell.angle_beta   90.00
_cell.angle_gamma   90.00
#
_symmetry.space_group_name_H-M   'P 1'
#
loop_
_entity.id
_entity.type
_entity.pdbx_description
1 polymer ?
#
loop_
_entity_poly.entity_id
_entity_poly.type
_entity_poly.pdbx_seq_one_letter_code
_entity_poly.pdbx_strand_id
1 'polypeptide(L)'
;GYVGAICSLQYSVAVIQDYSRKSNLVASAMAHEMGHNLGINHDRASCNCTAEPCIMFPTISFKPFYEFSSCSVQEHQRYLLRDRPQCILNKPLSRNIVAPP
;
A
#
# COMPACT_ATOMS: atom_id res chain seq x y z
N GLY A 1 -7.82 3.28 4.70
CA GLY A 1 -7.80 1.83 4.40
C GLY A 1 -7.83 1.09 5.71
N TYR A 2 -8.35 -0.14 5.76
CA TYR A 2 -8.25 -0.94 6.98
C TYR A 2 -6.82 -1.45 7.16
N VAL A 3 -6.28 -1.36 8.38
CA VAL A 3 -4.89 -1.78 8.63
C VAL A 3 -4.82 -3.30 8.87
N GLY A 4 -3.93 -3.98 8.15
CA GLY A 4 -3.67 -5.42 8.32
C GLY A 4 -4.83 -6.32 7.91
N ALA A 5 -5.66 -5.86 6.97
CA ALA A 5 -6.91 -6.49 6.62
C ALA A 5 -6.90 -7.24 5.28
N ILE A 6 -5.75 -7.35 4.59
CA ILE A 6 -5.67 -8.10 3.34
C ILE A 6 -6.18 -9.54 3.54
N CYS A 7 -6.93 -10.06 2.56
CA CYS A 7 -7.66 -11.34 2.60
C CYS A 7 -8.92 -11.39 3.49
N SER A 8 -9.22 -10.37 4.29
CA SER A 8 -10.50 -10.29 4.99
C SER A 8 -11.66 -10.16 4.01
N LEU A 9 -12.70 -10.97 4.19
CA LEU A 9 -13.92 -10.92 3.38
C LEU A 9 -14.68 -9.59 3.50
N GLN A 10 -14.50 -8.87 4.61
CA GLN A 10 -15.21 -7.61 4.87
C GLN A 10 -14.28 -6.39 4.78
N TYR A 11 -12.99 -6.57 5.09
CA TYR A 11 -12.08 -5.45 5.35
C TYR A 11 -10.91 -5.36 4.36
N SER A 12 -10.73 -6.31 3.43
CA SER A 12 -9.71 -6.26 2.38
C SER A 12 -10.08 -5.28 1.26
N VAL A 13 -10.34 -4.03 1.64
CA VAL A 13 -10.88 -2.96 0.78
C VAL A 13 -10.25 -1.62 1.15
N ALA A 14 -10.28 -0.69 0.20
CA ALA A 14 -9.94 0.71 0.41
C ALA A 14 -10.72 1.58 -0.57
N VAL A 15 -10.91 2.85 -0.20
CA VAL A 15 -11.56 3.85 -1.05
C VAL A 15 -10.51 4.87 -1.47
N ILE A 16 -10.32 5.03 -2.78
CA ILE A 16 -9.38 6.00 -3.35
C ILE A 16 -10.19 7.10 -4.04
N GLN A 17 -9.94 8.34 -3.68
CA GLN A 17 -10.48 9.48 -4.43
C GLN A 17 -9.65 9.70 -5.69
N ASP A 18 -10.30 9.82 -6.85
CA ASP A 18 -9.67 10.29 -8.09
C ASP A 18 -9.50 11.82 -8.05
N TYR A 19 -8.60 12.30 -7.20
CA TYR A 19 -8.46 13.74 -6.87
C TYR A 19 -7.64 14.52 -7.90
N SER A 20 -7.07 13.86 -8.90
CA SER A 20 -6.14 14.48 -9.84
C SER A 20 -6.17 13.76 -11.19
N ARG A 21 -6.12 14.53 -12.29
CA ARG A 21 -5.97 13.98 -13.65
C ARG A 21 -4.64 13.27 -13.89
N LYS A 22 -3.67 13.40 -12.98
CA LYS A 22 -2.38 12.72 -13.08
C LYS A 22 -2.48 11.34 -12.43
N SER A 23 -2.45 10.30 -13.24
CA SER A 23 -2.58 8.90 -12.78
C SER A 23 -1.55 8.49 -11.74
N ASN A 24 -0.32 9.03 -11.80
CA ASN A 24 0.73 8.73 -10.83
C ASN A 24 0.41 9.23 -9.41
N LEU A 25 -0.34 10.33 -9.27
CA LEU A 25 -0.79 10.84 -7.96
C LEU A 25 -1.85 9.93 -7.36
N VAL A 26 -2.79 9.47 -8.19
CA VAL A 26 -3.84 8.53 -7.77
C VAL A 26 -3.24 7.15 -7.47
N ALA A 27 -2.25 6.71 -8.26
CA ALA A 27 -1.51 5.47 -8.02
C ALA A 27 -0.74 5.50 -6.69
N SER A 28 -0.13 6.64 -6.36
CA SER A 28 0.55 6.82 -5.06
C SER A 28 -0.43 6.71 -3.89
N ALA A 29 -1.62 7.33 -3.98
CA ALA A 29 -2.68 7.17 -2.99
C ALA A 29 -3.20 5.73 -2.92
N MET A 30 -3.37 5.06 -4.06
CA MET A 30 -3.74 3.64 -4.08
C MET A 30 -2.69 2.77 -3.38
N ALA A 31 -1.40 3.02 -3.62
CA ALA A 31 -0.30 2.32 -2.96
C ALA A 31 -0.29 2.54 -1.44
N HIS A 32 -0.56 3.78 -0.98
CA HIS A 32 -0.70 4.11 0.44
C HIS A 32 -1.80 3.27 1.11
N GLU A 33 -2.98 3.23 0.51
CA GLU A 33 -4.13 2.52 1.07
C GLU A 33 -3.99 0.99 0.99
N MET A 34 -3.34 0.48 -0.06
CA MET A 34 -2.92 -0.93 -0.11
C MET A 34 -1.87 -1.24 0.97
N GLY A 35 -0.96 -0.30 1.25
CA GLY A 35 0.00 -0.40 2.34
C GLY A 35 -0.67 -0.61 3.70
N HIS A 36 -1.75 0.14 3.98
CA HIS A 36 -2.58 -0.11 5.15
C HIS A 36 -3.12 -1.54 5.20
N ASN A 37 -3.77 -2.02 4.13
CA ASN A 37 -4.26 -3.41 4.07
C ASN A 37 -3.16 -4.45 4.31
N LEU A 38 -1.93 -4.13 3.91
CA LEU A 38 -0.72 -4.94 4.11
C LEU A 38 -0.05 -4.75 5.47
N GLY A 39 -0.74 -4.12 6.43
CA GLY A 39 -0.33 -4.02 7.83
C GLY A 39 0.60 -2.84 8.16
N ILE A 40 0.67 -1.85 7.28
CA ILE A 40 1.59 -0.72 7.43
C ILE A 40 0.86 0.50 8.00
N ASN A 41 1.46 1.18 8.98
CA ASN A 41 0.95 2.43 9.54
C ASN A 41 1.61 3.65 8.89
N HIS A 42 1.13 4.85 9.22
CA HIS A 42 1.78 6.07 8.76
C HIS A 42 3.23 6.17 9.26
N ASP A 43 4.06 6.78 8.43
CA ASP A 43 5.44 7.10 8.77
C ASP A 43 5.53 8.10 9.93
N ARG A 44 6.52 7.89 10.80
CA ARG A 44 6.89 8.79 11.90
C ARG A 44 8.17 9.55 11.53
N ALA A 45 8.55 10.54 12.33
CA ALA A 45 9.74 11.36 12.09
C ALA A 45 11.06 10.58 11.99
N SER A 46 11.13 9.34 12.51
CA SER A 46 12.31 8.47 12.43
C SER A 46 12.31 7.55 11.19
N CYS A 47 11.27 7.59 10.36
CA CYS A 47 11.08 6.71 9.22
C CYS A 47 11.55 7.40 7.95
N ASN A 48 12.53 6.80 7.27
CA ASN A 48 13.18 7.43 6.13
C ASN A 48 13.09 6.53 4.88
N CYS A 49 13.10 7.17 3.71
CA CYS A 49 13.32 6.58 2.38
C CYS A 49 14.28 7.48 1.61
N THR A 50 14.75 7.06 0.43
CA THR A 50 15.73 7.84 -0.36
C THR A 50 15.10 9.10 -0.93
N ALA A 51 13.85 8.99 -1.38
CA ALA A 51 13.06 10.10 -1.92
C ALA A 51 11.92 10.45 -0.95
N GLU A 52 12.19 11.31 0.03
CA GLU A 52 11.17 11.81 0.96
C GLU A 52 10.22 12.83 0.30
N PRO A 53 8.93 12.88 0.71
CA PRO A 53 8.25 11.97 1.63
C PRO A 53 7.96 10.58 1.04
N CYS A 54 7.81 9.59 1.93
CA CYS A 54 7.57 8.19 1.56
C CYS A 54 6.07 7.89 1.34
N ILE A 55 5.74 6.73 0.77
CA ILE A 55 4.36 6.34 0.43
C ILE A 55 3.41 6.44 1.63
N MET A 56 3.86 6.10 2.85
CA MET A 56 3.02 6.10 4.05
C MET A 56 3.02 7.43 4.82
N PHE A 57 3.45 8.52 4.20
CA PHE A 57 3.33 9.86 4.78
C PHE A 57 1.83 10.20 5.02
N PRO A 58 1.46 10.78 6.18
CA PRO A 58 0.05 10.89 6.60
C PRO A 58 -0.78 11.93 5.83
N THR A 59 -0.20 12.64 4.87
CA THR A 59 -0.89 13.70 4.12
C THR A 59 -0.74 13.54 2.61
N ILE A 60 -1.81 13.92 1.91
CA ILE A 60 -1.86 13.95 0.45
C ILE A 60 -0.93 15.04 -0.07
N SER A 61 -0.28 14.76 -1.22
CA SER A 61 0.70 15.62 -1.85
C SER A 61 0.37 15.87 -3.32
N PHE A 62 0.83 17.01 -3.86
CA PHE A 62 0.78 17.32 -5.29
C PHE A 62 1.94 16.70 -6.09
N LYS A 63 2.82 15.96 -5.40
CA LYS A 63 3.89 15.14 -5.97
C LYS A 63 3.71 13.70 -5.50
N PRO A 64 3.85 12.70 -6.39
CA PRO A 64 3.70 11.29 -6.01
C PRO A 64 4.90 10.81 -5.18
N PHE A 65 4.62 9.90 -4.26
CA PHE A 65 5.62 9.17 -3.49
C PHE A 65 5.75 7.74 -4.06
N TYR A 66 7.00 7.26 -4.17
CA TYR A 66 7.30 5.99 -4.85
C TYR A 66 8.04 4.98 -3.97
N GLU A 67 8.52 5.38 -2.80
CA GLU A 67 9.29 4.52 -1.91
C GLU A 67 8.56 4.30 -0.59
N PHE A 68 8.58 3.05 -0.12
CA PHE A 68 8.23 2.73 1.26
C PHE A 68 9.42 3.05 2.16
N SER A 69 9.14 3.55 3.37
CA SER A 69 10.18 3.80 4.36
C SER A 69 10.76 2.50 4.95
N SER A 70 11.88 2.63 5.65
CA SER A 70 12.44 1.53 6.45
C SER A 70 11.48 1.03 7.54
N CYS A 71 10.59 1.88 8.06
CA CYS A 71 9.53 1.48 9.00
C CYS A 71 8.46 0.65 8.30
N SER A 72 8.02 1.10 7.13
CA SER A 72 7.01 0.42 6.32
C SER A 72 7.41 -1.03 6.02
N VAL A 73 8.67 -1.25 5.64
CA VAL A 73 9.23 -2.59 5.38
C VAL A 73 9.17 -3.47 6.64
N GLN A 74 9.57 -2.93 7.80
CA GLN A 74 9.57 -3.68 9.06
C GLN A 74 8.15 -4.03 9.52
N GLU A 75 7.20 -3.09 9.42
CA GLU A 75 5.81 -3.34 9.80
C GLU A 75 5.15 -4.38 8.89
N HIS A 76 5.36 -4.27 7.58
CA HIS A 76 4.87 -5.27 6.63
C HIS A 76 5.44 -6.66 6.93
N GLN A 77 6.75 -6.76 7.20
CA GLN A 77 7.37 -8.03 7.57
C GLN A 77 6.76 -8.63 8.84
N ARG A 78 6.55 -7.80 9.89
CA ARG A 78 5.89 -8.24 11.13
C ARG A 78 4.46 -8.72 10.87
N TYR A 79 3.70 -7.99 10.05
CA TYR A 79 2.36 -8.37 9.65
C TYR A 79 2.33 -9.74 8.96
N LEU A 80 3.17 -9.97 7.95
CA LEU A 80 3.23 -11.24 7.24
C LEU A 80 3.61 -12.41 8.15
N LEU A 81 4.57 -12.21 9.07
CA LEU A 81 5.00 -13.26 9.99
C LEU A 81 3.92 -13.62 11.02
N ARG A 82 3.16 -12.62 11.48
CA ARG A 82 2.09 -12.75 12.48
C ARG A 82 0.83 -13.36 11.88
N ASP A 83 0.30 -12.76 10.81
CA ASP A 83 -1.06 -13.04 10.31
C ASP A 83 -1.08 -14.03 9.15
N ARG A 84 0.04 -14.16 8.42
CA ARG A 84 0.23 -15.14 7.33
C ARG A 84 -0.97 -15.20 6.37
N PRO A 85 -1.35 -14.08 5.73
CA PRO A 85 -2.50 -14.04 4.82
C PRO A 85 -2.30 -15.00 3.65
N GLN A 86 -3.16 -16.03 3.55
CA GLN A 86 -2.97 -17.11 2.56
C GLN A 86 -3.36 -16.72 1.14
N CYS A 87 -4.30 -15.79 0.96
CA CYS A 87 -4.85 -15.44 -0.35
C CYS A 87 -3.88 -14.70 -1.28
N ILE A 88 -2.72 -14.26 -0.76
CA ILE A 88 -1.68 -13.57 -1.54
C ILE A 88 -0.56 -14.52 -1.99
N LEU A 89 -0.66 -15.83 -1.69
CA LEU A 89 0.37 -16.82 -2.03
C LEU A 89 0.14 -17.48 -3.40
N ASN A 90 -1.09 -17.46 -3.92
CA ASN A 90 -1.39 -18.04 -5.22
C ASN A 90 -1.10 -17.04 -6.35
N LYS A 91 -0.20 -17.43 -7.26
CA LYS A 91 0.07 -16.66 -8.49
C LYS A 91 -1.17 -16.71 -9.42
N PRO A 92 -1.68 -15.56 -9.90
CA PRO A 92 -2.75 -15.57 -10.90
C PRO A 92 -2.24 -16.12 -12.24
N LEU A 93 -3.11 -16.84 -12.94
CA LEU A 93 -2.83 -17.28 -14.32
C LEU A 93 -2.86 -16.07 -15.26
N SER A 94 -2.03 -16.05 -16.30
CA SER A 94 -1.98 -14.91 -17.24
C SER A 94 -3.34 -14.60 -17.85
N ARG A 95 -4.15 -15.62 -18.15
CA ARG A 95 -5.53 -15.46 -18.66
C ARG A 95 -6.49 -14.76 -17.68
N ASN A 96 -6.14 -14.67 -16.40
CA ASN A 96 -6.93 -13.99 -15.38
C ASN A 96 -6.50 -12.52 -15.19
N ILE A 97 -5.44 -12.07 -15.86
CA ILE A 97 -4.97 -10.69 -15.81
C ILE A 97 -5.59 -9.94 -17.00
N VAL A 98 -6.48 -8.99 -16.71
CA VAL A 98 -7.22 -8.22 -17.73
C VAL A 98 -6.54 -6.90 -18.11
N ALA A 99 -5.50 -6.49 -17.38
CA ALA A 99 -4.71 -5.33 -17.73
C ALA A 99 -3.98 -5.57 -19.07
N PRO A 100 -3.89 -4.57 -19.96
CA PRO A 100 -3.08 -4.68 -21.16
C PRO A 100 -1.61 -5.01 -20.81
N PRO A 101 -0.91 -5.79 -21.66
CA PRO A 101 0.53 -6.02 -21.50
C PRO A 101 1.36 -4.74 -21.64
#